data_AF-A0A969GHJ5-F1
#
_entry.id   AF-A0A969GHJ5-F1
#
_cell.length_a   1.000
_cell.length_b   1.000
_cell.length_c   1.000
_cell.angle_alpha   90.00
_cell.angle_beta   90.00
_cell.angle_gamma   90.00
#
_symmetry.space_group_name_H-M   'P 1'
#
loop_
_entity.id
_entity.type
_entity.pdbx_description
1 polymer ?
#
loop_
_entity_poly.entity_id
_entity_poly.type
_entity_poly.pdbx_seq_one_letter_code
_entity_poly.pdbx_strand_id
1 'polypeptide(L)'
;MQKQSSNPKLLPENHPLKTLAGVGVAYKLAEALLGNWASGIGNSSSDSQITNPESLLDLVALGLIADVALLKDETRALAKKGIEQLQKTNRIGLKVIAELSKTNLEIATEETIGFTFAPRLNALGRLGDANPAVELLITNDSARARVLATQIEGLNAQRRLLTSQVYKSAEAQLQENSKLLDEPAIVLSHPNWAGGVVGIVANKLVERYHKPAILLNESEDGILRGSARSIEGLHITD
;
A
#
# COMPACT_ATOMS: atom_id res chain seq x y z
N MET A 1 10.07 -30.35 16.42
CA MET A 1 9.06 -29.38 15.94
C MET A 1 9.35 -29.09 14.47
N GLN A 2 8.51 -29.57 13.55
CA GLN A 2 8.59 -29.12 12.16
C GLN A 2 8.20 -27.64 12.11
N LYS A 3 9.05 -26.78 11.54
CA LYS A 3 8.68 -25.41 11.21
C LYS A 3 7.59 -25.47 10.14
N GLN A 4 6.32 -25.41 10.53
CA GLN A 4 5.25 -25.15 9.57
C GLN A 4 5.35 -23.67 9.19
N SER A 5 5.69 -23.41 7.93
CA SER A 5 5.66 -22.06 7.35
C SER A 5 4.21 -21.67 7.09
N SER A 6 3.79 -20.49 7.57
CA SER A 6 2.45 -19.94 7.30
C SER A 6 2.34 -19.27 5.92
N ASN A 7 3.13 -19.72 4.94
CA ASN A 7 3.18 -19.13 3.61
C ASN A 7 2.05 -19.69 2.73
N PRO A 8 1.03 -18.88 2.36
CA PRO A 8 -0.11 -19.38 1.60
C PRO A 8 0.25 -19.85 0.18
N LYS A 9 1.39 -19.40 -0.36
CA LYS A 9 1.87 -19.82 -1.68
C LYS A 9 2.23 -21.31 -1.74
N LEU A 10 2.48 -21.94 -0.58
CA LEU A 10 2.76 -23.37 -0.46
C LEU A 10 1.50 -24.25 -0.45
N LEU A 11 0.30 -23.65 -0.45
CA LEU A 11 -0.97 -24.37 -0.47
C LEU A 11 -1.31 -24.86 -1.89
N PRO A 12 -2.19 -25.87 -2.05
CA PRO A 12 -2.72 -26.29 -3.35
C PRO A 12 -3.35 -25.11 -4.12
N GLU A 13 -3.30 -25.14 -5.46
CA GLU A 13 -3.81 -24.05 -6.31
C GLU A 13 -5.29 -23.72 -6.10
N ASN A 14 -6.09 -24.72 -5.74
CA ASN A 14 -7.51 -24.57 -5.44
C ASN A 14 -7.82 -24.23 -3.97
N HIS A 15 -6.80 -24.04 -3.13
CA HIS A 15 -7.02 -23.74 -1.72
C HIS A 15 -7.54 -22.31 -1.54
N PRO A 16 -8.62 -22.07 -0.77
CA PRO A 16 -9.23 -20.74 -0.62
C PRO A 16 -8.28 -19.65 -0.09
N LEU A 17 -7.28 -20.05 0.70
CA LEU A 17 -6.25 -19.16 1.25
C LEU A 17 -5.04 -18.93 0.32
N LYS A 18 -4.97 -19.58 -0.85
CA LYS A 18 -3.80 -19.50 -1.76
C LYS A 18 -3.43 -18.06 -2.12
N THR A 19 -4.42 -17.19 -2.26
CA THR A 19 -4.29 -15.78 -2.65
C THR A 19 -4.14 -14.82 -1.48
N LEU A 20 -4.04 -15.33 -0.24
CA LEU A 20 -4.00 -14.50 0.96
C LEU A 20 -2.70 -13.69 1.01
N ALA A 21 -2.81 -12.37 1.05
CA ALA A 21 -1.66 -11.47 1.22
C ALA A 21 -1.14 -11.49 2.67
N GLY A 22 0.01 -10.86 2.91
CA GLY A 22 0.65 -10.82 4.24
C GLY A 22 -0.27 -10.31 5.35
N VAL A 23 -1.07 -9.27 5.08
CA VAL A 23 -2.05 -8.75 6.04
C VAL A 23 -3.16 -9.77 6.37
N GLY A 24 -3.57 -10.57 5.39
CA GLY A 24 -4.57 -11.62 5.59
C GLY A 24 -4.01 -12.77 6.42
N VAL A 25 -2.74 -13.14 6.21
CA VAL A 25 -2.05 -14.13 7.05
C VAL A 25 -1.95 -13.64 8.49
N ALA A 26 -1.56 -12.38 8.69
CA ALA A 26 -1.50 -11.75 10.01
C ALA A 26 -2.87 -11.73 10.69
N TYR A 27 -3.94 -11.43 9.93
CA TYR A 27 -5.30 -11.47 10.43
C TYR A 27 -5.72 -12.88 10.87
N LYS A 28 -5.50 -13.91 10.04
CA LYS A 28 -5.85 -15.29 10.39
C LYS A 28 -5.09 -15.78 11.62
N LEU A 29 -3.84 -15.35 11.80
CA LEU A 29 -3.08 -15.62 13.02
C LEU A 29 -3.72 -14.93 14.23
N ALA A 30 -4.06 -13.63 14.12
CA ALA A 30 -4.72 -12.89 15.19
C ALA A 30 -6.09 -13.49 15.53
N GLU A 31 -6.89 -13.86 14.52
CA GLU A 31 -8.19 -14.53 14.65
C GLU A 31 -8.05 -15.85 15.43
N ALA A 32 -7.08 -16.69 15.09
CA ALA A 32 -6.83 -17.95 15.79
C ALA A 32 -6.40 -17.73 17.26
N LEU A 33 -5.52 -16.76 17.52
CA LEU A 33 -5.05 -16.45 18.87
C LEU A 33 -6.17 -15.90 19.75
N LEU A 34 -6.96 -14.95 19.24
CA LEU A 34 -8.06 -14.32 19.97
C LEU A 34 -9.24 -15.28 20.17
N GLY A 35 -9.56 -16.11 19.17
CA GLY A 35 -10.60 -17.14 19.28
C GLY A 35 -10.26 -18.20 20.33
N ASN A 36 -9.00 -18.62 20.40
CA ASN A 36 -8.52 -19.55 21.44
C ASN A 36 -8.51 -18.91 22.83
N TRP A 37 -8.23 -17.60 22.92
CA TRP A 37 -8.25 -16.86 24.18
C TRP A 37 -9.66 -16.72 24.74
N ALA A 38 -10.63 -16.40 23.89
CA ALA A 38 -12.06 -16.32 24.23
C ALA A 38 -12.66 -17.69 24.64
N SER A 39 -12.10 -18.79 24.15
CA SER A 39 -12.58 -20.17 24.41
C SER A 39 -12.04 -20.81 25.70
N GLY A 40 -11.34 -20.06 26.57
CA GLY A 40 -11.07 -20.50 27.95
C GLY A 40 -9.61 -20.63 28.39
N ILE A 41 -8.62 -20.13 27.63
CA ILE A 41 -7.20 -20.15 28.04
C ILE A 41 -6.79 -18.92 28.88
N GLY A 42 -7.65 -17.90 29.03
CA GLY A 42 -7.28 -16.66 29.74
C GLY A 42 -8.43 -15.81 30.29
N ASN A 43 -9.54 -16.42 30.73
CA ASN A 43 -10.70 -15.69 31.25
C ASN A 43 -10.45 -15.05 32.63
N SER A 44 -9.81 -13.87 32.65
CA SER A 44 -9.77 -12.97 33.81
C SER A 44 -9.55 -11.49 33.44
N SER A 45 -10.23 -10.94 32.43
CA SER A 45 -10.30 -9.47 32.30
C SER A 45 -11.40 -8.99 31.36
N SER A 46 -12.19 -8.04 31.87
CA SER A 46 -13.37 -7.40 31.28
C SER A 46 -13.10 -6.47 30.08
N ASP A 47 -11.97 -6.63 29.37
CA ASP A 47 -11.58 -5.74 28.28
C ASP A 47 -12.08 -6.29 26.93
N SER A 48 -13.38 -6.17 26.71
CA SER A 48 -14.13 -6.84 25.63
C SER A 48 -13.87 -6.32 24.21
N GLN A 49 -13.02 -5.30 24.03
CA GLN A 49 -12.74 -4.71 22.72
C GLN A 49 -11.55 -5.38 22.00
N ILE A 50 -10.56 -5.89 22.76
CA ILE A 50 -9.39 -6.59 22.20
C ILE A 50 -9.76 -8.02 21.75
N THR A 51 -10.88 -8.57 22.22
CA THR A 51 -11.29 -9.95 21.98
C THR A 51 -12.07 -10.19 20.69
N ASN A 52 -12.45 -9.13 19.95
CA ASN A 52 -13.16 -9.30 18.67
C ASN A 52 -12.21 -9.12 17.47
N PRO A 53 -11.81 -10.19 16.76
CA PRO A 53 -11.00 -10.11 15.55
C PRO A 53 -11.62 -9.22 14.48
N GLU A 54 -12.95 -9.12 14.40
CA GLU A 54 -13.62 -8.29 13.39
C GLU A 54 -13.23 -6.82 13.47
N SER A 55 -12.84 -6.33 14.65
CA SER A 55 -12.35 -4.96 14.83
C SER A 55 -11.09 -4.66 13.99
N LEU A 56 -10.32 -5.69 13.63
CA LEU A 56 -9.09 -5.58 12.83
C LEU A 56 -9.35 -5.58 11.32
N LEU A 57 -10.58 -5.87 10.87
CA LEU A 57 -10.88 -6.08 9.44
C LEU A 57 -10.71 -4.81 8.61
N ASP A 58 -10.84 -3.62 9.19
CA ASP A 58 -10.54 -2.36 8.49
C ASP A 58 -9.06 -2.27 8.08
N LEU A 59 -8.14 -2.69 8.96
CA LEU A 59 -6.70 -2.81 8.65
C LEU A 59 -6.44 -3.88 7.58
N VAL A 60 -7.22 -4.96 7.59
CA VAL A 60 -7.12 -6.01 6.56
C VAL A 60 -7.51 -5.46 5.18
N ALA A 61 -8.64 -4.76 5.07
CA ALA A 61 -9.03 -4.14 3.81
C ALA A 61 -8.01 -3.11 3.33
N LEU A 62 -7.49 -2.27 4.24
CA LEU A 62 -6.42 -1.33 3.92
C LEU A 62 -5.21 -2.02 3.30
N GLY A 63 -4.71 -3.09 3.92
CA GLY A 63 -3.54 -3.82 3.40
C GLY A 63 -3.83 -4.55 2.09
N LEU A 64 -4.97 -5.25 1.98
CA LEU A 64 -5.32 -6.02 0.78
C LEU A 64 -5.44 -5.12 -0.45
N ILE A 65 -6.09 -3.96 -0.29
CA ILE A 65 -6.32 -3.04 -1.42
C ILE A 65 -5.06 -2.20 -1.69
N ALA A 66 -4.30 -1.80 -0.66
CA ALA A 66 -3.03 -1.08 -0.87
C ALA A 66 -1.97 -1.94 -1.58
N ASP A 67 -1.95 -3.25 -1.33
CA ASP A 67 -1.04 -4.20 -1.98
C ASP A 67 -1.53 -4.67 -3.36
N VAL A 68 -2.68 -4.18 -3.84
CA VAL A 68 -3.31 -4.64 -5.09
C VAL A 68 -3.44 -6.16 -5.10
N ALA A 69 -3.87 -6.73 -3.97
CA ALA A 69 -3.97 -8.18 -3.81
C ALA A 69 -5.02 -8.77 -4.78
N LEU A 70 -4.80 -10.01 -5.22
CA LEU A 70 -5.77 -10.74 -6.02
C LEU A 70 -7.01 -11.06 -5.17
N LEU A 71 -8.08 -10.28 -5.37
CA LEU A 71 -9.35 -10.42 -4.65
C LEU A 71 -10.16 -11.61 -5.15
N LYS A 72 -9.71 -12.82 -4.79
CA LYS A 72 -10.38 -14.09 -5.08
C LYS A 72 -10.67 -14.84 -3.77
N ASP A 73 -11.76 -15.60 -3.76
CA ASP A 73 -12.14 -16.49 -2.65
C ASP A 73 -12.11 -15.79 -1.27
N GLU A 74 -11.29 -16.29 -0.34
CA GLU A 74 -11.21 -15.75 1.03
C GLU A 74 -10.70 -14.30 1.04
N THR A 75 -9.72 -13.97 0.19
CA THR A 75 -9.18 -12.61 0.10
C THR A 75 -10.27 -11.60 -0.28
N ARG A 76 -11.19 -11.98 -1.19
CA ARG A 76 -12.35 -11.16 -1.55
C ARG A 76 -13.34 -11.01 -0.39
N ALA A 77 -13.61 -12.10 0.34
CA ALA A 77 -14.50 -12.08 1.48
C ALA A 77 -13.97 -11.17 2.60
N LEU A 78 -12.67 -11.25 2.90
CA LEU A 78 -12.01 -10.39 3.89
C LEU A 78 -12.01 -8.92 3.47
N ALA A 79 -11.71 -8.62 2.19
CA ALA A 79 -11.75 -7.26 1.68
C ALA A 79 -13.15 -6.65 1.83
N LYS A 80 -14.20 -7.39 1.43
CA LYS A 80 -15.60 -6.93 1.56
C LYS A 80 -15.95 -6.61 3.03
N LYS A 81 -15.72 -7.56 3.94
CA LYS A 81 -16.02 -7.36 5.37
C LYS A 81 -15.19 -6.22 5.97
N GLY A 82 -13.93 -6.07 5.52
CA GLY A 82 -13.06 -5.00 5.97
C GLY A 82 -13.48 -3.60 5.49
N ILE A 83 -14.06 -3.48 4.30
CA ILE A 83 -14.67 -2.22 3.83
C ILE A 83 -15.91 -1.89 4.67
N GLU A 84 -16.79 -2.89 4.92
CA GLU A 84 -17.94 -2.72 5.80
C GLU A 84 -17.51 -2.33 7.23
N GLN A 85 -16.38 -2.84 7.70
CA GLN A 85 -15.78 -2.45 8.98
C GLN A 85 -15.19 -1.03 8.93
N LEU A 86 -14.54 -0.65 7.82
CA LEU A 86 -14.00 0.70 7.63
C LEU A 86 -15.10 1.76 7.67
N GLN A 87 -16.26 1.48 7.07
CA GLN A 87 -17.41 2.38 7.04
C GLN A 87 -17.93 2.77 8.44
N LYS A 88 -17.74 1.89 9.42
CA LYS A 88 -18.11 2.08 10.83
C LYS A 88 -16.91 2.06 11.78
N THR A 89 -15.70 2.31 11.27
CA THR A 89 -14.48 2.17 12.07
C THR A 89 -14.50 3.12 13.28
N ASN A 90 -13.93 2.67 14.39
CA ASN A 90 -13.66 3.51 15.56
C ASN A 90 -12.20 3.97 15.65
N ARG A 91 -11.35 3.59 14.68
CA ARG A 91 -9.94 3.98 14.67
C ARG A 91 -9.79 5.47 14.43
N ILE A 92 -9.31 6.17 15.45
CA ILE A 92 -9.17 7.63 15.43
C ILE A 92 -8.29 8.07 14.27
N GLY A 93 -7.15 7.41 14.04
CA GLY A 93 -6.25 7.73 12.94
C GLY A 93 -6.90 7.69 11.55
N LEU A 94 -7.77 6.69 11.29
CA LEU A 94 -8.49 6.58 10.02
C LEU A 94 -9.56 7.66 9.87
N LYS A 95 -10.28 7.99 10.95
CA LYS A 95 -11.24 9.10 10.96
C LYS A 95 -10.56 10.43 10.65
N VAL A 96 -9.39 10.68 11.24
CA VAL A 96 -8.65 11.92 11.01
C VAL A 96 -8.11 11.99 9.58
N ILE A 97 -7.58 10.90 9.00
CA ILE A 97 -7.23 10.89 7.57
C ILE A 97 -8.45 11.24 6.71
N ALA A 98 -9.60 10.60 6.99
CA ALA A 98 -10.83 10.84 6.24
C ALA A 98 -11.29 12.30 6.32
N GLU A 99 -11.19 12.92 7.48
CA GLU A 99 -11.48 14.34 7.70
C GLU A 99 -10.57 15.24 6.82
N LEU A 100 -9.24 15.04 6.90
CA LEU A 100 -8.26 15.81 6.13
C LEU A 100 -8.43 15.62 4.61
N SER A 101 -8.85 14.43 4.19
CA SER A 101 -9.11 14.11 2.77
C SER A 101 -10.53 14.42 2.30
N LYS A 102 -11.40 14.95 3.18
CA LYS A 102 -12.82 15.21 2.91
C LYS A 102 -13.55 13.96 2.39
N THR A 103 -13.23 12.81 2.96
CA THR A 103 -13.77 11.51 2.59
C THR A 103 -14.89 11.11 3.54
N ASN A 104 -16.05 10.75 2.99
CA ASN A 104 -17.12 10.16 3.78
C ASN A 104 -16.86 8.67 3.96
N LEU A 105 -16.55 8.25 5.20
CA LEU A 105 -16.30 6.85 5.52
C LEU A 105 -17.53 5.97 5.35
N GLU A 106 -18.74 6.47 5.61
CA GLU A 106 -19.97 5.65 5.59
C GLU A 106 -20.27 5.03 4.22
N ILE A 107 -19.76 5.65 3.16
CA ILE A 107 -19.88 5.19 1.77
C ILE A 107 -18.53 4.74 1.19
N ALA A 108 -17.55 4.45 2.04
CA ALA A 108 -16.22 4.05 1.60
C ALA A 108 -16.27 2.77 0.76
N THR A 109 -15.41 2.75 -0.26
CA THR A 109 -15.27 1.66 -1.24
C THR A 109 -13.81 1.24 -1.36
N GLU A 110 -13.57 0.24 -2.20
CA GLU A 110 -12.21 -0.16 -2.62
C GLU A 110 -11.42 1.03 -3.19
N GLU A 111 -12.07 1.86 -4.02
CA GLU A 111 -11.48 3.09 -4.56
C GLU A 111 -11.10 4.08 -3.47
N THR A 112 -11.94 4.20 -2.43
CA THR A 112 -11.64 5.06 -1.29
C THR A 112 -10.32 4.62 -0.64
N ILE A 113 -10.14 3.32 -0.43
CA ILE A 113 -8.90 2.80 0.13
C ILE A 113 -7.73 3.01 -0.86
N GLY A 114 -7.89 2.60 -2.11
CA GLY A 114 -6.83 2.60 -3.12
C GLY A 114 -6.33 3.99 -3.54
N PHE A 115 -7.22 5.00 -3.54
CA PHE A 115 -6.88 6.34 -4.02
C PHE A 115 -6.79 7.40 -2.91
N THR A 116 -7.34 7.13 -1.71
CA THR A 116 -7.26 8.06 -0.57
C THR A 116 -6.30 7.57 0.49
N PHE A 117 -6.53 6.38 1.06
CA PHE A 117 -5.75 5.91 2.21
C PHE A 117 -4.38 5.35 1.80
N ALA A 118 -4.35 4.43 0.82
CA ALA A 118 -3.12 3.77 0.38
C ALA A 118 -2.04 4.76 -0.07
N PRO A 119 -2.32 5.81 -0.88
CA PRO A 119 -1.28 6.75 -1.31
C PRO A 119 -0.67 7.56 -0.17
N ARG A 120 -1.44 7.81 0.90
CA ARG A 120 -0.99 8.51 2.10
C ARG A 120 -0.06 7.65 2.93
N LEU A 121 -0.50 6.44 3.26
CA LEU A 121 0.31 5.49 4.03
C LEU A 121 1.59 5.13 3.28
N ASN A 122 1.50 4.90 1.96
CA ASN A 122 2.65 4.57 1.12
C ASN A 122 3.62 5.75 0.91
N ALA A 123 3.21 6.99 1.18
CA ALA A 123 4.11 8.14 1.07
C ALA A 123 5.23 8.09 2.11
N LEU A 124 4.96 7.55 3.30
CA LEU A 124 5.95 7.39 4.36
C LEU A 124 7.12 6.51 3.89
N GLY A 125 6.85 5.29 3.44
CA GLY A 125 7.91 4.37 2.99
C GLY A 125 8.66 4.82 1.72
N ARG A 126 8.14 5.81 0.98
CA ARG A 126 8.80 6.38 -0.20
C ARG A 126 9.71 7.56 0.12
N LEU A 127 9.40 8.29 1.19
CA LEU A 127 10.06 9.55 1.53
C LEU A 127 10.73 9.56 2.91
N GLY A 128 10.60 8.50 3.72
CA GLY A 128 11.17 8.44 5.06
C GLY A 128 10.77 7.19 5.85
N ASP A 129 10.63 7.37 7.17
CA ASP A 129 10.28 6.30 8.11
C ASP A 129 8.79 5.91 8.00
N ALA A 130 8.51 4.61 8.00
CA ALA A 130 7.15 4.04 7.97
C ALA A 130 6.50 3.90 9.36
N ASN A 131 7.26 4.00 10.46
CA ASN A 131 6.74 3.88 11.83
C ASN A 131 5.55 4.81 12.14
N PRO A 132 5.49 6.07 11.65
CA PRO A 132 4.33 6.94 11.89
C PRO A 132 3.00 6.37 11.38
N ALA A 133 3.00 5.51 10.36
CA ALA A 133 1.78 4.84 9.90
C ALA A 133 1.21 3.91 10.96
N VAL A 134 2.08 3.09 11.58
CA VAL A 134 1.67 2.13 12.60
C VAL A 134 1.12 2.88 13.81
N GLU A 135 1.83 3.91 14.28
CA GLU A 135 1.38 4.72 15.41
C GLU A 135 0.03 5.38 15.15
N LEU A 136 -0.20 5.90 13.94
CA LEU A 136 -1.49 6.48 13.56
C LEU A 136 -2.62 5.44 13.63
N LEU A 137 -2.37 4.21 13.18
CA LEU A 137 -3.39 3.15 13.10
C LEU A 137 -3.79 2.57 14.46
N ILE A 138 -2.95 2.72 15.48
CA ILE A 138 -3.16 2.14 16.81
C ILE A 138 -3.39 3.17 17.92
N THR A 139 -3.16 4.46 17.68
CA THR A 139 -3.30 5.49 18.71
C THR A 139 -4.76 5.70 19.12
N ASN A 140 -4.96 5.90 20.43
CA ASN A 140 -6.23 6.31 21.04
C ASN A 140 -6.24 7.80 21.44
N ASP A 141 -5.16 8.54 21.15
CA ASP A 141 -5.04 9.98 21.40
C ASP A 141 -5.40 10.75 20.12
N SER A 142 -6.47 11.54 20.19
CA SER A 142 -6.96 12.34 19.06
C SER A 142 -6.03 13.49 18.67
N ALA A 143 -5.33 14.11 19.63
CA ALA A 143 -4.34 15.13 19.34
C ALA A 143 -3.14 14.50 18.63
N ARG A 144 -2.66 13.35 19.12
CA ARG A 144 -1.57 12.62 18.49
C ARG A 144 -1.94 12.13 17.08
N ALA A 145 -3.14 11.60 16.91
CA ALA A 145 -3.66 11.20 15.59
C ALA A 145 -3.67 12.37 14.61
N ARG A 146 -4.09 13.57 15.04
CA ARG A 146 -4.08 14.78 14.19
C ARG A 146 -2.68 15.21 13.78
N VAL A 147 -1.71 15.15 14.69
CA VAL A 147 -0.31 15.45 14.38
C VAL A 147 0.23 14.48 13.33
N LEU A 148 0.07 13.16 13.56
CA LEU A 148 0.55 12.12 12.65
C LEU A 148 -0.13 12.21 11.27
N ALA A 149 -1.45 12.38 11.22
CA ALA A 149 -2.17 12.49 9.97
C ALA A 149 -1.77 13.74 9.16
N THR A 150 -1.52 14.87 9.83
CA THR A 150 -1.03 16.09 9.18
C THR A 150 0.37 15.89 8.59
N GLN A 151 1.26 15.23 9.33
CA GLN A 151 2.59 14.86 8.83
C GLN A 151 2.49 13.95 7.59
N ILE A 152 1.62 12.94 7.64
CA ILE A 152 1.39 12.01 6.53
C ILE A 152 0.82 12.73 5.31
N GLU A 153 -0.11 13.68 5.50
CA GLU A 153 -0.64 14.49 4.40
C GLU A 153 0.47 15.36 3.76
N GLY A 154 1.32 15.97 4.58
CA GLY A 154 2.49 16.73 4.11
C GLY A 154 3.41 15.88 3.24
N LEU A 155 3.75 14.66 3.70
CA LEU A 155 4.57 13.71 2.92
C LEU A 155 3.86 13.26 1.64
N ASN A 156 2.56 12.99 1.69
CA ASN A 156 1.79 12.66 0.50
C ASN A 156 1.81 13.80 -0.53
N ALA A 157 1.65 15.05 -0.09
CA ALA A 157 1.73 16.24 -0.94
C ALA A 157 3.13 16.40 -1.55
N GLN A 158 4.19 16.25 -0.75
CA GLN A 158 5.58 16.26 -1.23
C GLN A 158 5.82 15.16 -2.27
N ARG A 159 5.34 13.93 -2.02
CA ARG A 159 5.43 12.82 -2.98
C ARG A 159 4.72 13.15 -4.29
N ARG A 160 3.53 13.77 -4.26
CA ARG A 160 2.82 14.21 -5.48
C ARG A 160 3.64 15.25 -6.25
N LEU A 161 4.21 16.22 -5.56
CA LEU A 161 5.05 17.26 -6.17
C LEU A 161 6.27 16.66 -6.86
N LEU A 162 7.04 15.83 -6.15
CA LEU A 162 8.22 15.15 -6.68
C LEU A 162 7.85 14.25 -7.88
N THR A 163 6.76 13.50 -7.78
CA THR A 163 6.26 12.67 -8.90
C THR A 163 5.97 13.53 -10.14
N SER A 164 5.35 14.70 -9.95
CA SER A 164 5.03 15.63 -11.04
C SER A 164 6.30 16.22 -11.67
N GLN A 165 7.28 16.61 -10.86
CA GLN A 165 8.56 17.13 -11.34
C GLN A 165 9.33 16.10 -12.16
N VAL A 166 9.46 14.87 -11.64
CA VAL A 166 10.14 13.77 -12.34
C VAL A 166 9.40 13.42 -13.64
N TYR A 167 8.06 13.35 -13.61
CA TYR A 167 7.27 13.08 -14.82
C TYR A 167 7.45 14.16 -15.90
N LYS A 168 7.38 15.44 -15.53
CA LYS A 168 7.62 16.55 -16.47
C LYS A 168 9.04 16.53 -17.05
N SER A 169 10.03 16.21 -16.22
CA SER A 169 11.42 16.08 -16.65
C SER A 169 11.60 14.91 -17.63
N ALA A 170 10.98 13.77 -17.37
CA ALA A 170 11.00 12.62 -18.29
C ALA A 170 10.33 12.95 -19.64
N GLU A 171 9.18 13.61 -19.61
CA GLU A 171 8.48 14.06 -20.82
C GLU A 171 9.32 15.05 -21.63
N ALA A 172 10.04 15.97 -20.97
CA ALA A 172 10.93 16.90 -21.66
C ALA A 172 12.07 16.17 -22.39
N GLN A 173 12.70 15.18 -21.75
CA GLN A 173 13.73 14.36 -22.40
C GLN A 173 13.19 13.61 -23.64
N LEU A 174 11.97 13.07 -23.56
CA LEU A 174 11.31 12.41 -24.69
C LEU A 174 10.95 13.39 -25.82
N GLN A 175 10.62 14.64 -25.50
CA GLN A 175 10.37 15.68 -26.49
C GLN A 175 11.65 16.15 -27.18
N GLU A 176 12.75 16.30 -26.42
CA GLU A 176 14.06 16.68 -26.95
C GLU A 176 14.65 15.59 -27.86
N ASN A 177 14.41 14.31 -27.53
CA ASN A 177 14.85 13.18 -28.33
C ASN A 177 13.70 12.21 -28.60
N SER A 178 12.84 12.58 -29.56
CA SER A 178 11.68 11.78 -29.94
C SER A 178 12.01 10.37 -30.44
N LYS A 179 13.25 10.12 -30.89
CA LYS A 179 13.70 8.78 -31.31
C LYS A 179 13.67 7.76 -30.17
N LEU A 180 13.74 8.21 -28.92
CA LEU A 180 13.57 7.33 -27.75
C LEU A 180 12.19 6.68 -27.71
N LEU A 181 11.18 7.27 -28.38
CA LEU A 181 9.86 6.68 -28.51
C LEU A 181 9.79 5.62 -29.63
N ASP A 182 10.76 5.55 -30.53
CA ASP A 182 10.83 4.50 -31.56
C ASP A 182 11.44 3.20 -31.00
N GLU A 183 12.19 3.30 -29.89
CA GLU A 183 12.78 2.15 -29.20
C GLU A 183 11.71 1.25 -28.53
N PRO A 184 12.02 -0.06 -28.35
CA PRO A 184 11.08 -1.00 -27.73
C PRO A 184 10.83 -0.71 -26.25
N ALA A 185 11.73 0.00 -25.57
CA ALA A 185 11.60 0.41 -24.18
C ALA A 185 12.08 1.85 -23.99
N ILE A 186 11.42 2.57 -23.07
CA ILE A 186 11.83 3.90 -22.64
C ILE A 186 12.86 3.75 -21.52
N VAL A 187 14.08 4.23 -21.75
CA VAL A 187 15.13 4.23 -20.72
C VAL A 187 15.60 5.67 -20.52
N LEU A 188 15.41 6.20 -19.32
CA LEU A 188 15.75 7.58 -18.99
C LEU A 188 16.49 7.66 -17.66
N SER A 189 17.42 8.60 -17.55
CA SER A 189 18.12 8.90 -16.30
C SER A 189 18.20 10.39 -16.04
N HIS A 190 18.29 10.75 -14.75
CA HIS A 190 18.58 12.12 -14.34
C HIS A 190 19.13 12.16 -12.90
N PRO A 191 20.16 12.99 -12.62
CA PRO A 191 20.77 13.06 -11.28
C PRO A 191 19.81 13.55 -10.19
N ASN A 192 18.92 14.48 -10.54
CA ASN A 192 18.02 15.10 -9.55
C ASN A 192 16.67 14.38 -9.38
N TRP A 193 16.49 13.17 -9.91
CA TRP A 193 15.21 12.45 -9.76
C TRP A 193 15.10 11.78 -8.40
N ALA A 194 14.07 12.12 -7.62
CA ALA A 194 13.87 11.47 -6.32
C ALA A 194 13.58 9.96 -6.47
N GLY A 195 14.51 9.12 -6.00
CA GLY A 195 14.44 7.66 -6.13
C GLY A 195 13.15 7.03 -5.58
N GLY A 196 12.56 7.59 -4.52
CA GLY A 196 11.29 7.10 -3.94
C GLY A 196 10.07 7.21 -4.86
N VAL A 197 10.14 8.02 -5.93
CA VAL A 197 9.02 8.27 -6.85
C VAL A 197 9.26 7.82 -8.29
N VAL A 198 10.50 7.46 -8.69
CA VAL A 198 10.80 7.05 -10.08
C VAL A 198 9.95 5.87 -10.55
N GLY A 199 9.63 4.93 -9.66
CA GLY A 199 8.75 3.80 -10.00
C GLY A 199 7.29 4.18 -10.24
N ILE A 200 6.79 5.27 -9.64
CA ILE A 200 5.46 5.81 -9.94
C ILE A 200 5.47 6.42 -11.35
N VAL A 201 6.53 7.15 -11.68
CA VAL A 201 6.69 7.78 -12.99
C VAL A 201 6.88 6.73 -14.08
N ALA A 202 7.66 5.68 -13.84
CA ALA A 202 7.79 4.55 -14.76
C ALA A 202 6.45 3.92 -15.11
N ASN A 203 5.59 3.66 -14.11
CA ASN A 203 4.23 3.18 -14.37
C ASN A 203 3.42 4.14 -15.25
N LYS A 204 3.49 5.46 -15.00
CA LYS A 204 2.79 6.45 -15.83
C LYS A 204 3.27 6.48 -17.27
N LEU A 205 4.56 6.26 -17.51
CA LEU A 205 5.11 6.20 -18.86
C LEU A 205 4.67 4.90 -19.56
N VAL A 206 4.65 3.76 -18.85
CA VAL A 206 4.09 2.51 -19.37
C VAL A 206 2.61 2.70 -19.76
N GLU A 207 1.80 3.29 -18.90
CA GLU A 207 0.38 3.57 -19.18
C GLU A 207 0.19 4.47 -20.39
N ARG A 208 1.05 5.48 -20.56
CA ARG A 208 0.94 6.47 -21.63
C ARG A 208 1.45 5.98 -22.98
N TYR A 209 2.57 5.25 -22.98
CA TYR A 209 3.29 4.87 -24.20
C TYR A 209 3.16 3.39 -24.56
N HIS A 210 2.48 2.60 -23.72
CA HIS A 210 2.21 1.18 -23.93
C HIS A 210 3.46 0.35 -24.23
N LYS A 211 4.58 0.66 -23.55
CA LYS A 211 5.85 -0.06 -23.65
C LYS A 211 6.61 -0.02 -22.33
N PRO A 212 7.57 -0.93 -22.09
CA PRO A 212 8.38 -0.92 -20.87
C PRO A 212 9.06 0.42 -20.63
N ALA A 213 9.18 0.79 -19.36
CA ALA A 213 9.86 2.00 -18.93
C ALA A 213 10.84 1.71 -17.78
N ILE A 214 12.07 2.19 -17.92
CA ILE A 214 13.15 2.12 -16.94
C ILE A 214 13.59 3.55 -16.62
N LEU A 215 13.43 3.93 -15.35
CA LEU A 215 13.83 5.26 -14.87
C LEU A 215 14.91 5.11 -13.81
N LEU A 216 16.00 5.83 -14.02
CA LEU A 216 17.21 5.76 -13.20
C LEU A 216 17.49 7.12 -12.55
N ASN A 217 17.67 7.12 -11.23
CA ASN A 217 18.33 8.20 -10.53
C ASN A 217 19.85 7.98 -10.60
N GLU A 218 20.58 9.03 -10.96
CA GLU A 218 22.03 9.05 -10.90
C GLU A 218 22.45 9.52 -9.51
N SER A 219 22.78 8.57 -8.63
CA SER A 219 23.20 8.88 -7.27
C SER A 219 24.66 9.39 -7.24
N GLU A 220 24.99 10.22 -6.24
CA GLU A 220 26.33 10.80 -6.08
C GLU A 220 27.45 9.76 -5.90
N ASP A 221 27.10 8.56 -5.44
CA ASP A 221 28.03 7.42 -5.30
C ASP A 221 28.35 6.72 -6.63
N GLY A 222 27.85 7.24 -7.75
CA GLY A 222 28.05 6.69 -9.09
C GLY A 222 27.21 5.45 -9.38
N ILE A 223 26.35 5.03 -8.45
CA ILE A 223 25.45 3.88 -8.63
C ILE A 223 24.10 4.37 -9.14
N LEU A 224 23.70 3.89 -10.32
CA LEU A 224 22.35 4.15 -10.83
C LEU A 224 21.33 3.31 -10.06
N ARG A 225 20.34 3.97 -9.46
CA ARG A 225 19.23 3.32 -8.76
C ARG A 225 17.95 3.66 -9.46
N GLY A 226 17.11 2.69 -9.74
CA GLY A 226 15.92 2.94 -10.54
C GLY A 226 14.80 1.95 -10.37
N SER A 227 13.81 2.12 -11.22
CA SER A 227 12.65 1.25 -11.30
C SER A 227 12.38 0.90 -12.75
N ALA A 228 12.18 -0.40 -12.99
CA ALA A 228 11.72 -0.94 -14.25
C ALA A 228 10.26 -1.37 -14.14
N ARG A 229 9.47 -1.06 -15.16
CA ARG A 229 8.04 -1.40 -15.27
C ARG A 229 7.76 -1.87 -16.69
N SER A 230 6.91 -2.88 -16.82
CA SER A 230 6.59 -3.51 -18.10
C SER A 230 5.08 -3.48 -18.37
N ILE A 231 4.73 -3.84 -19.60
CA ILE A 231 3.37 -4.10 -20.04
C ILE A 231 2.97 -5.55 -19.78
N GLU A 232 1.66 -5.83 -19.82
CA GLU A 232 1.15 -7.19 -19.76
C GLU A 232 1.73 -8.04 -20.91
N GLY A 233 2.06 -9.31 -20.62
CA GLY A 233 2.63 -10.23 -21.59
C GLY A 233 4.15 -10.10 -21.81
N LEU A 234 4.81 -9.12 -21.20
CA LEU A 234 6.27 -8.95 -21.27
C LEU A 234 6.86 -8.88 -19.86
N HIS A 235 7.64 -9.89 -19.47
CA HIS A 235 8.27 -9.91 -18.16
C HIS A 235 9.51 -9.00 -18.13
N ILE A 236 9.69 -8.19 -17.09
CA ILE A 236 10.71 -7.12 -17.07
C ILE A 236 12.14 -7.62 -16.86
N THR A 237 12.32 -8.89 -16.47
CA THR A 237 13.62 -9.51 -16.20
C THR A 237 14.01 -10.59 -17.20
N ASP A 238 13.14 -10.86 -18.17
CA ASP A 238 13.33 -11.92 -19.18
C ASP A 238 13.72 -11.27 -20.52
#